data_AF-A0A257ZJQ4-F1
#
_entry.id   AF-A0A257ZJQ4-F1
#
_cell.length_a   1.000
_cell.length_b   1.000
_cell.length_c   1.000
_cell.angle_alpha   90.00
_cell.angle_beta   90.00
_cell.angle_gamma   90.00
#
_symmetry.space_group_name_H-M   'P 1'
#
loop_
_entity.id
_entity.type
_entity.pdbx_description
1 polymer ?
#
loop_
_entity_poly.entity_id
_entity_poly.type
_entity_poly.pdbx_seq_one_letter_code
_entity_poly.pdbx_strand_id
1 'polypeptide(L)'
;MHRIVFLDRDTVAPEVTIRRPAFPHEWGEHGRTRPDEVAARAADATILITNKVDLRADTLARLPHLKLIAVAATGTDCVDKAAAAARGIPTVNIRGYARATVPEHTFALLLALSRSLVPYRDQLLAGDWQKAGQFCFFGNPIIDLAGKRIGIIGAGVLGRQVAGIARAFGMEVVFFDTPHVAWASTEAQQALVDQLIDNIESFVAGRPANVVAAD
;
A
#
# COMPACT_ATOMS: atom_id res chain seq x y z
N MET A 1 1.27 16.20 -26.66
CA MET A 1 1.87 16.33 -25.31
C MET A 1 1.04 15.49 -24.35
N HIS A 2 1.65 14.80 -23.38
CA HIS A 2 0.91 14.00 -22.41
C HIS A 2 0.39 14.86 -21.26
N ARG A 3 -0.85 14.62 -20.85
CA ARG A 3 -1.44 15.15 -19.62
C ARG A 3 -1.59 14.02 -18.61
N ILE A 4 -0.95 14.18 -17.46
CA ILE A 4 -0.92 13.21 -16.35
C ILE A 4 -1.77 13.77 -15.22
N VAL A 5 -2.76 13.00 -14.77
CA VAL A 5 -3.66 13.41 -13.67
C VAL A 5 -3.63 12.40 -12.54
N PHE A 6 -3.29 12.84 -11.33
CA PHE A 6 -3.41 12.04 -10.10
C PHE A 6 -4.72 12.40 -9.38
N LEU A 7 -5.66 11.45 -9.31
CA LEU A 7 -7.00 11.69 -8.77
C LEU A 7 -7.09 11.74 -7.24
N ASP A 8 -6.16 11.15 -6.53
CA ASP A 8 -6.24 10.93 -5.08
C ASP A 8 -4.88 11.01 -4.39
N ARG A 9 -4.20 12.15 -4.58
CA ARG A 9 -2.87 12.44 -4.02
C ARG A 9 -2.81 12.28 -2.50
N ASP A 10 -3.89 12.58 -1.77
CA ASP A 10 -3.90 12.52 -0.29
C ASP A 10 -3.79 11.09 0.25
N THR A 11 -3.86 10.07 -0.62
CA THR A 11 -3.61 8.67 -0.24
C THR A 11 -2.13 8.35 -0.04
N VAL A 12 -1.24 9.24 -0.49
CA VAL A 12 0.19 9.20 -0.23
C VAL A 12 0.50 10.28 0.81
N ALA A 13 1.40 10.02 1.75
CA ALA A 13 1.69 10.98 2.81
C ALA A 13 2.22 12.31 2.25
N PRO A 14 1.92 13.46 2.89
CA PRO A 14 2.30 14.77 2.39
C PRO A 14 3.82 14.97 2.32
N GLU A 15 4.60 14.29 3.17
CA GLU A 15 6.06 14.31 3.17
C GLU A 15 6.70 13.56 2.00
N VAL A 16 5.97 12.68 1.33
CA VAL A 16 6.49 11.90 0.19
C VAL A 16 6.56 12.78 -1.05
N THR A 17 7.76 12.88 -1.63
CA THR A 17 7.97 13.69 -2.83
C THR A 17 7.58 12.90 -4.07
N ILE A 18 6.57 13.39 -4.80
CA ILE A 18 6.21 12.83 -6.10
C ILE A 18 7.10 13.45 -7.17
N ARG A 19 8.06 12.66 -7.62
CA ARG A 19 8.93 13.00 -8.75
C ARG A 19 8.09 13.17 -10.02
N ARG A 20 8.44 14.16 -10.85
CA ARG A 20 7.82 14.34 -12.17
C ARG A 20 8.58 13.50 -13.21
N PRO A 21 7.88 12.83 -14.15
CA PRO A 21 8.55 12.10 -15.22
C PRO A 21 9.47 12.99 -16.08
N ALA A 22 10.57 12.43 -16.59
CA ALA A 22 11.59 13.23 -17.28
C ALA A 22 11.19 13.75 -18.68
N PHE A 23 10.09 13.28 -19.26
CA PHE A 23 9.61 13.70 -20.59
C PHE A 23 8.68 14.92 -20.53
N PRO A 24 8.48 15.69 -21.62
CA PRO A 24 7.54 16.82 -21.63
C PRO A 24 6.09 16.40 -21.34
N HIS A 25 5.51 16.94 -20.27
CA HIS A 25 4.15 16.62 -19.84
C HIS A 25 3.49 17.79 -19.12
N GLU A 26 2.15 17.77 -19.08
CA GLU A 26 1.36 18.56 -18.14
C GLU A 26 1.00 17.69 -16.94
N TRP A 27 1.03 18.28 -15.74
CA TRP A 27 0.71 17.60 -14.49
C TRP A 27 -0.50 18.24 -13.81
N GLY A 28 -1.48 17.42 -13.44
CA GLY A 28 -2.59 17.79 -12.57
C GLY A 28 -2.70 16.82 -11.40
N GLU A 29 -3.04 17.31 -10.23
CA GLU A 29 -3.30 16.46 -9.06
C GLU A 29 -4.48 16.98 -8.24
N HIS A 30 -5.22 16.04 -7.66
CA HIS A 30 -6.34 16.29 -6.78
C HIS A 30 -6.12 15.52 -5.48
N GLY A 31 -6.37 16.15 -4.33
CA GLY A 31 -6.20 15.50 -3.03
C GLY A 31 -7.11 14.28 -2.86
N ARG A 32 -8.42 14.49 -3.05
CA ARG A 32 -9.46 13.44 -3.05
C ARG A 32 -10.45 13.70 -4.17
N THR A 33 -10.91 12.66 -4.86
CA THR A 33 -11.91 12.74 -5.93
C THR A 33 -13.11 11.88 -5.62
N ARG A 34 -14.32 12.49 -5.63
CA ARG A 34 -15.59 11.77 -5.46
C ARG A 34 -16.01 11.09 -6.78
N PRO A 35 -16.84 10.03 -6.74
CA PRO A 35 -17.24 9.28 -7.94
C PRO A 35 -17.83 10.14 -9.07
N ASP A 36 -18.63 11.15 -8.75
CA ASP A 36 -19.25 12.08 -9.70
C ASP A 36 -18.26 13.10 -10.31
N GLU A 37 -17.11 13.32 -9.67
CA GLU A 37 -16.09 14.26 -10.12
C GLU A 37 -15.04 13.61 -11.04
N VAL A 38 -14.94 12.27 -11.03
CA VAL A 38 -13.87 11.53 -11.72
C VAL A 38 -13.77 11.92 -13.19
N ALA A 39 -14.87 11.85 -13.91
CA ALA A 39 -14.88 12.11 -15.34
C ALA A 39 -14.52 13.56 -15.69
N ALA A 40 -14.95 14.53 -14.87
CA ALA A 40 -14.62 15.94 -15.09
C ALA A 40 -13.13 16.21 -14.84
N ARG A 41 -12.56 15.63 -13.77
CA ARG A 41 -11.15 15.81 -13.41
C ARG A 41 -10.20 15.04 -14.33
N ALA A 42 -10.67 13.95 -14.92
CA ALA A 42 -9.90 13.11 -15.83
C ALA A 42 -10.12 13.39 -17.32
N ALA A 43 -11.02 14.31 -17.69
CA ALA A 43 -11.52 14.47 -19.07
C ALA A 43 -10.40 14.52 -20.13
N ASP A 44 -9.36 15.30 -19.86
CA ASP A 44 -8.24 15.52 -20.79
C ASP A 44 -7.00 14.66 -20.48
N ALA A 45 -7.11 13.74 -19.51
CA ALA A 45 -5.97 12.92 -19.08
C ALA A 45 -5.62 11.89 -20.16
N THR A 46 -4.33 11.85 -20.54
CA THR A 46 -3.77 10.76 -21.34
C THR A 46 -3.17 9.67 -20.47
N ILE A 47 -2.76 10.01 -19.25
CA ILE A 47 -2.24 9.10 -18.23
C ILE A 47 -2.94 9.45 -16.93
N LEU A 48 -3.45 8.43 -16.25
CA LEU A 48 -4.24 8.62 -15.04
C LEU A 48 -3.63 7.80 -13.92
N ILE A 49 -3.30 8.49 -12.82
CA ILE A 49 -2.76 7.89 -11.61
C ILE A 49 -3.91 7.78 -10.60
N THR A 50 -4.09 6.59 -10.02
CA THR A 50 -5.07 6.37 -8.96
C THR A 50 -4.59 5.40 -7.90
N ASN A 51 -5.01 5.56 -6.64
CA ASN A 51 -4.77 4.58 -5.58
C ASN A 51 -6.06 3.85 -5.14
N LYS A 52 -7.16 4.60 -5.00
CA LYS A 52 -8.43 4.16 -4.39
C LYS A 52 -9.67 4.59 -5.16
N VAL A 53 -9.54 5.51 -6.12
CA VAL A 53 -10.70 5.99 -6.89
C VAL A 53 -11.16 4.91 -7.86
N ASP A 54 -12.46 4.61 -7.84
CA ASP A 54 -13.06 3.61 -8.70
C ASP A 54 -13.10 4.08 -10.17
N LEU A 55 -12.47 3.32 -11.05
CA LEU A 55 -12.47 3.49 -12.50
C LEU A 55 -13.24 2.34 -13.15
N ARG A 56 -14.57 2.47 -13.17
CA ARG A 56 -15.49 1.49 -13.76
C ARG A 56 -15.79 1.80 -15.22
N ALA A 57 -16.40 0.85 -15.93
CA ALA A 57 -16.70 0.94 -17.37
C ALA A 57 -17.33 2.27 -17.80
N ASP A 58 -18.36 2.75 -17.09
CA ASP A 58 -19.07 4.01 -17.41
C ASP A 58 -18.15 5.24 -17.33
N THR A 59 -17.30 5.30 -16.30
CA THR A 59 -16.33 6.37 -16.14
C THR A 59 -15.28 6.29 -17.24
N LEU A 60 -14.74 5.09 -17.49
CA LEU A 60 -13.73 4.90 -18.54
C LEU A 60 -14.28 5.34 -19.89
N ALA A 61 -15.51 4.96 -20.25
CA ALA A 61 -16.13 5.33 -21.53
C ALA A 61 -16.14 6.84 -21.79
N ARG A 62 -16.15 7.67 -20.74
CA ARG A 62 -16.14 9.13 -20.81
C ARG A 62 -14.74 9.75 -20.94
N LEU A 63 -13.68 8.94 -21.01
CA LEU A 63 -12.28 9.36 -21.08
C LEU A 63 -11.66 8.97 -22.43
N PRO A 64 -11.95 9.69 -23.53
CA PRO A 64 -11.57 9.28 -24.88
C PRO A 64 -10.05 9.37 -25.14
N HIS A 65 -9.33 10.19 -24.37
CA HIS A 65 -7.90 10.44 -24.56
C HIS A 65 -7.00 9.55 -23.71
N LEU A 66 -7.57 8.76 -22.81
CA LEU A 66 -6.84 7.95 -21.84
C LEU A 66 -6.07 6.82 -22.53
N LYS A 67 -4.77 6.72 -22.22
CA LYS A 67 -3.84 5.74 -22.79
C LYS A 67 -3.17 4.85 -21.76
N LEU A 68 -3.18 5.22 -20.48
CA LEU A 68 -2.57 4.45 -19.39
C LEU A 68 -3.30 4.70 -18.08
N ILE A 69 -3.57 3.63 -17.34
CA ILE A 69 -3.99 3.69 -15.93
C ILE A 69 -2.82 3.17 -15.08
N ALA A 70 -2.29 4.03 -14.22
CA ALA A 70 -1.18 3.72 -13.34
C ALA A 70 -1.68 3.66 -11.89
N VAL A 71 -1.78 2.45 -11.34
CA VAL A 71 -2.30 2.23 -10.00
C VAL A 71 -1.18 2.38 -8.97
N ALA A 72 -1.34 3.36 -8.07
CA ALA A 72 -0.46 3.67 -6.96
C ALA A 72 -0.59 2.67 -5.80
N ALA A 73 -0.66 1.37 -6.11
CA ALA A 73 -0.78 0.26 -5.17
C ALA A 73 -0.45 -1.09 -5.83
N THR A 74 -0.35 -2.16 -5.02
CA THR A 74 -0.34 -3.54 -5.54
C THR A 74 -1.74 -4.04 -5.90
N GLY A 75 -2.75 -3.75 -5.06
CA GLY A 75 -4.15 -4.05 -5.38
C GLY A 75 -4.64 -3.17 -6.52
N THR A 76 -5.48 -3.73 -7.40
CA THR A 76 -6.01 -3.04 -8.59
C THR A 76 -7.53 -3.13 -8.69
N ASP A 77 -8.20 -3.51 -7.59
CA ASP A 77 -9.64 -3.77 -7.52
C ASP A 77 -10.48 -2.52 -7.83
N CYS A 78 -9.90 -1.33 -7.67
CA CYS A 78 -10.52 -0.06 -8.04
C CYS A 78 -10.68 0.12 -9.56
N VAL A 79 -10.00 -0.66 -10.41
CA VAL A 79 -10.04 -0.52 -11.87
C VAL A 79 -10.82 -1.68 -12.48
N ASP A 80 -11.80 -1.38 -13.34
CA ASP A 80 -12.40 -2.36 -14.24
C ASP A 80 -11.41 -2.67 -15.38
N LYS A 81 -10.56 -3.66 -15.13
CA LYS A 81 -9.48 -4.07 -16.03
C LYS A 81 -10.01 -4.58 -17.37
N ALA A 82 -11.18 -5.23 -17.38
CA ALA A 82 -11.80 -5.75 -18.61
C ALA A 82 -12.26 -4.59 -19.50
N ALA A 83 -12.94 -3.60 -18.93
CA ALA A 83 -13.34 -2.39 -19.66
C ALA A 83 -12.15 -1.56 -20.15
N ALA A 84 -11.08 -1.48 -19.36
CA ALA A 84 -9.84 -0.82 -19.77
C ALA A 84 -9.17 -1.57 -20.95
N ALA A 85 -9.05 -2.90 -20.86
CA ALA A 85 -8.45 -3.73 -21.89
C ALA A 85 -9.23 -3.71 -23.20
N ALA A 86 -10.57 -3.74 -23.14
CA ALA A 86 -11.44 -3.64 -24.32
C ALA A 86 -11.23 -2.33 -25.11
N ARG A 87 -10.67 -1.30 -24.48
CA ARG A 87 -10.34 0.00 -25.08
C ARG A 87 -8.85 0.16 -25.38
N GLY A 88 -8.05 -0.89 -25.20
CA GLY A 88 -6.61 -0.84 -25.41
C GLY A 88 -5.86 0.01 -24.38
N ILE A 89 -6.43 0.21 -23.19
CA ILE A 89 -5.84 1.02 -22.12
C ILE A 89 -5.10 0.08 -21.16
N PRO A 90 -3.77 -0.03 -21.21
CA PRO A 90 -3.01 -0.80 -20.24
C PRO A 90 -3.24 -0.29 -18.81
N THR A 91 -3.33 -1.24 -17.88
CA THR A 91 -3.32 -0.98 -16.43
C THR A 91 -2.02 -1.53 -15.84
N VAL A 92 -1.25 -0.65 -15.19
CA VAL A 92 0.02 -1.00 -14.54
C VAL A 92 -0.09 -0.77 -13.03
N ASN A 93 0.66 -1.55 -12.25
CA ASN A 93 0.66 -1.46 -10.79
C ASN A 93 2.07 -1.48 -10.19
N ILE A 94 2.14 -1.37 -8.87
CA ILE A 94 3.38 -1.32 -8.10
C ILE A 94 3.46 -2.57 -7.24
N ARG A 95 4.62 -3.21 -7.17
CA ARG A 95 4.82 -4.48 -6.49
C ARG A 95 6.03 -4.44 -5.58
N GLY A 96 5.87 -4.96 -4.37
CA GLY A 96 6.98 -5.19 -3.46
C GLY A 96 7.63 -3.93 -2.90
N TYR A 97 6.91 -2.82 -2.83
CA TYR A 97 7.35 -1.57 -2.22
C TYR A 97 7.34 -1.63 -0.68
N ALA A 98 6.43 -2.40 -0.08
CA ALA A 98 6.26 -2.51 1.38
C ALA A 98 6.90 -3.76 2.00
N ARG A 99 7.98 -4.29 1.40
CA ARG A 99 8.59 -5.58 1.78
C ARG A 99 9.06 -5.64 3.23
N ALA A 100 9.58 -4.55 3.79
CA ALA A 100 10.07 -4.51 5.17
C ALA A 100 8.99 -3.97 6.11
N THR A 101 8.46 -2.81 5.76
CA THR A 101 7.53 -2.02 6.54
C THR A 101 6.34 -2.76 7.10
N VAL A 102 5.65 -3.57 6.28
CA VAL A 102 4.43 -4.20 6.79
C VAL A 102 4.75 -5.39 7.66
N PRO A 103 5.70 -6.26 7.27
CA PRO A 103 6.18 -7.27 8.20
C PRO A 103 6.66 -6.68 9.54
N GLU A 104 7.40 -5.57 9.51
CA GLU A 104 7.82 -4.86 10.72
C GLU A 104 6.63 -4.34 11.52
N HIS A 105 5.64 -3.71 10.86
CA HIS A 105 4.45 -3.20 11.52
C HIS A 105 3.59 -4.33 12.12
N THR A 106 3.48 -5.49 11.44
CA THR A 106 2.84 -6.68 11.99
C THR A 106 3.50 -7.12 13.30
N PHE A 107 4.84 -7.14 13.35
CA PHE A 107 5.56 -7.48 14.57
C PHE A 107 5.50 -6.40 15.64
N ALA A 108 5.45 -5.13 15.27
CA ALA A 108 5.23 -4.03 16.20
C ALA A 108 3.89 -4.20 16.95
N LEU A 109 2.82 -4.50 16.21
CA LEU A 109 1.50 -4.78 16.79
C LEU A 109 1.50 -6.06 17.63
N LEU A 110 2.13 -7.14 17.14
CA LEU A 110 2.23 -8.40 17.87
C LEU A 110 2.96 -8.23 19.21
N LEU A 111 4.08 -7.49 19.23
CA LEU A 111 4.86 -7.22 20.45
C LEU A 111 4.14 -6.27 21.40
N ALA A 112 3.42 -5.26 20.87
CA ALA A 112 2.62 -4.36 21.69
C ALA A 112 1.56 -5.14 22.50
N LEU A 113 0.96 -6.17 21.89
CA LEU A 113 0.03 -7.08 22.56
C LEU A 113 0.74 -8.08 23.47
N SER A 114 1.76 -8.78 22.98
CA SER A 114 2.40 -9.88 23.73
C SER A 114 3.14 -9.39 24.97
N ARG A 115 3.63 -8.14 24.97
CA ARG A 115 4.30 -7.51 26.12
C ARG A 115 3.37 -6.59 26.91
N SER A 116 2.09 -6.52 26.57
CA SER A 116 1.12 -5.60 27.20
C SER A 116 1.65 -4.15 27.26
N LEU A 117 2.30 -3.71 26.18
CA LEU A 117 3.12 -2.50 26.18
C LEU A 117 2.30 -1.24 26.51
N VAL A 118 1.12 -1.11 25.89
CA VAL A 118 0.24 0.04 26.09
C VAL A 118 -0.35 0.05 27.51
N PRO A 119 -0.95 -1.05 28.02
CA PRO A 119 -1.39 -1.13 29.41
C PRO A 119 -0.30 -0.79 30.43
N TYR A 120 0.91 -1.33 30.27
CA TYR A 120 2.02 -1.02 31.18
C TYR A 120 2.43 0.45 31.12
N ARG A 121 2.53 1.05 29.92
CA ARG A 121 2.79 2.48 29.77
C ARG A 121 1.77 3.32 30.56
N ASP A 122 0.49 3.01 30.42
CA ASP A 122 -0.56 3.78 31.07
C ASP A 122 -0.54 3.62 32.60
N GLN A 123 -0.25 2.42 33.11
CA GLN A 123 -0.03 2.16 34.54
C GLN A 123 1.21 2.89 35.09
N LEU A 124 2.30 2.97 34.31
CA LEU A 124 3.48 3.76 34.68
C LEU A 124 3.14 5.24 34.79
N LEU A 125 2.40 5.80 33.82
CA LEU A 125 1.96 7.19 33.85
C LEU A 125 1.01 7.49 35.02
N ALA A 126 0.21 6.50 35.45
CA ALA A 126 -0.65 6.59 36.63
C ALA A 126 0.11 6.42 37.97
N GLY A 127 1.41 6.15 37.93
CA GLY A 127 2.27 5.99 39.09
C GLY A 127 2.17 4.63 39.79
N ASP A 128 1.63 3.61 39.12
CA ASP A 128 1.34 2.32 39.74
C ASP A 128 2.60 1.53 40.10
N TRP A 129 3.72 1.75 39.38
CA TRP A 129 5.01 1.16 39.76
C TRP A 129 5.46 1.67 41.13
N GLN A 130 5.45 2.98 41.35
CA GLN A 130 5.86 3.60 42.61
C GLN A 130 5.00 3.13 43.78
N LYS A 131 3.70 2.91 43.54
CA LYS A 131 2.76 2.37 44.52
C LYS A 131 2.96 0.89 44.82
N ALA A 132 3.51 0.11 43.87
CA ALA A 132 3.68 -1.33 44.03
C ALA A 132 4.66 -1.70 45.16
N GLY A 133 5.61 -0.82 45.49
CA GLY A 133 6.52 -1.02 46.64
C GLY A 133 7.52 -2.17 46.49
N GLN A 134 7.73 -2.66 45.27
CA GLN A 134 8.65 -3.76 44.94
C GLN A 134 9.43 -3.45 43.65
N PHE A 135 10.54 -4.17 43.42
CA PHE A 135 11.42 -3.94 42.26
C PHE A 135 10.82 -4.42 40.93
N CYS A 136 9.70 -5.14 40.95
CA CYS A 136 9.00 -5.66 39.77
C CYS A 136 7.49 -5.36 39.86
N PHE A 137 6.79 -5.32 38.73
CA PHE A 137 5.37 -4.95 38.68
C PHE A 137 4.60 -5.83 37.67
N PHE A 138 3.51 -6.46 38.13
CA PHE A 138 2.77 -7.48 37.40
C PHE A 138 1.33 -7.05 37.09
N GLY A 139 1.17 -5.85 36.52
CA GLY A 139 -0.16 -5.30 36.23
C GLY A 139 -0.90 -5.96 35.07
N ASN A 140 -0.17 -6.65 34.18
CA ASN A 140 -0.73 -7.32 33.01
C ASN A 140 0.09 -8.57 32.64
N PRO A 141 -0.52 -9.58 31.97
CA PRO A 141 0.22 -10.73 31.50
C PRO A 141 1.25 -10.34 30.43
N ILE A 142 2.38 -11.04 30.46
CA ILE A 142 3.41 -10.99 29.43
C ILE A 142 3.52 -12.39 28.82
N ILE A 143 3.55 -12.43 27.49
CA ILE A 143 3.50 -13.64 26.70
C ILE A 143 4.73 -13.68 25.79
N ASP A 144 5.53 -14.73 25.92
CA ASP A 144 6.65 -14.98 25.02
C ASP A 144 6.19 -15.49 23.67
N LEU A 145 6.87 -15.04 22.61
CA LEU A 145 6.62 -15.51 21.24
C LEU A 145 7.36 -16.82 20.94
N ALA A 146 8.54 -17.03 21.54
CA ALA A 146 9.33 -18.24 21.32
C ALA A 146 8.52 -19.51 21.66
N GLY A 147 8.57 -20.50 20.77
CA GLY A 147 7.79 -21.74 20.89
C GLY A 147 6.30 -21.61 20.57
N LYS A 148 5.78 -20.41 20.30
CA LYS A 148 4.41 -20.25 19.81
C LYS A 148 4.31 -20.47 18.31
N ARG A 149 3.09 -20.80 17.87
CA ARG A 149 2.76 -20.95 16.45
C ARG A 149 2.08 -19.69 15.93
N ILE A 150 2.55 -19.16 14.80
CA ILE A 150 1.89 -18.10 14.04
C ILE A 150 1.27 -18.69 12.77
N GLY A 151 -0.04 -18.45 12.59
CA GLY A 151 -0.75 -18.71 11.35
C GLY A 151 -0.68 -17.47 10.45
N ILE A 152 -0.13 -17.62 9.25
CA ILE A 152 -0.03 -16.56 8.25
C ILE A 152 -0.98 -16.88 7.13
N ILE A 153 -1.94 -15.99 6.89
CA ILE A 153 -2.87 -16.12 5.79
C ILE A 153 -2.33 -15.35 4.58
N GLY A 154 -1.99 -16.06 3.52
CA GLY A 154 -1.35 -15.58 2.29
C GLY A 154 0.17 -15.82 2.27
N ALA A 155 0.65 -16.67 1.37
CA ALA A 155 2.07 -17.02 1.20
C ALA A 155 2.81 -16.16 0.15
N GLY A 156 2.32 -14.95 -0.09
CA GLY A 156 2.93 -13.97 -1.00
C GLY A 156 4.20 -13.35 -0.45
N VAL A 157 4.71 -12.31 -1.13
CA VAL A 157 5.95 -11.61 -0.75
C VAL A 157 5.95 -11.20 0.72
N LEU A 158 4.85 -10.62 1.20
CA LEU A 158 4.75 -10.06 2.56
C LEU A 158 4.60 -11.15 3.62
N GLY A 159 3.74 -12.14 3.40
CA GLY A 159 3.59 -13.27 4.32
C GLY A 159 4.89 -14.05 4.51
N ARG A 160 5.71 -14.18 3.45
CA ARG A 160 7.04 -14.79 3.55
C ARG A 160 8.02 -13.95 4.38
N GLN A 161 7.94 -12.63 4.31
CA GLN A 161 8.78 -11.75 5.13
C GLN A 161 8.35 -11.79 6.61
N VAL A 162 7.03 -11.76 6.90
CA VAL A 162 6.48 -11.99 8.25
C VAL A 162 6.96 -13.33 8.82
N ALA A 163 6.92 -14.40 8.01
CA ALA A 163 7.43 -15.71 8.40
C ALA A 163 8.92 -15.70 8.72
N GLY A 164 9.73 -14.93 7.98
CA GLY A 164 11.15 -14.76 8.25
C GLY A 164 11.38 -14.16 9.65
N ILE A 165 10.69 -13.06 9.95
CA ILE A 165 10.77 -12.40 11.27
C ILE A 165 10.27 -13.35 12.37
N ALA A 166 9.15 -14.05 12.15
CA ALA A 166 8.61 -15.01 13.11
C ALA A 166 9.60 -16.12 13.50
N ARG A 167 10.29 -16.68 12.50
CA ARG A 167 11.31 -17.71 12.76
C ARG A 167 12.49 -17.14 13.57
N ALA A 168 12.88 -15.89 13.33
CA ALA A 168 13.92 -15.23 14.12
C ALA A 168 13.51 -15.03 15.60
N PHE A 169 12.21 -14.88 15.88
CA PHE A 169 11.65 -14.89 17.24
C PHE A 169 11.46 -16.29 17.84
N GLY A 170 11.88 -17.36 17.14
CA GLY A 170 11.73 -18.75 17.59
C GLY A 170 10.29 -19.28 17.50
N MET A 171 9.45 -18.70 16.63
CA MET A 171 8.09 -19.16 16.41
C MET A 171 8.01 -20.28 15.38
N GLU A 172 7.02 -21.17 15.52
CA GLU A 172 6.59 -22.08 14.47
C GLU A 172 5.69 -21.33 13.47
N VAL A 173 5.93 -21.49 12.16
CA VAL A 173 5.15 -20.79 11.12
C VAL A 173 4.29 -21.78 10.34
N VAL A 174 3.00 -21.50 10.24
CA VAL A 174 2.06 -22.21 9.36
C VAL A 174 1.43 -21.23 8.37
N PHE A 175 1.35 -21.62 7.10
CA PHE A 175 0.68 -20.83 6.07
C PHE A 175 -0.71 -21.38 5.77
N PHE A 176 -1.67 -20.47 5.60
CA PHE A 176 -3.00 -20.72 5.04
C PHE A 176 -3.14 -19.81 3.82
N ASP A 177 -3.74 -20.26 2.73
CA ASP A 177 -3.79 -19.44 1.52
C ASP A 177 -5.10 -18.64 1.46
N THR A 178 -5.02 -17.31 1.65
CA THR A 178 -6.04 -16.33 1.19
C THR A 178 -5.36 -14.97 0.91
N PRO A 179 -5.92 -14.09 0.06
CA PRO A 179 -5.21 -12.90 -0.40
C PRO A 179 -5.51 -11.57 0.36
N HIS A 180 -4.45 -10.75 0.57
CA HIS A 180 -4.37 -9.27 0.83
C HIS A 180 -4.38 -8.74 2.30
N VAL A 181 -3.83 -7.57 2.76
CA VAL A 181 -3.25 -6.28 2.25
C VAL A 181 -2.16 -5.74 3.24
N ALA A 182 -1.19 -4.90 2.80
CA ALA A 182 -0.05 -4.42 3.62
C ALA A 182 0.74 -3.21 3.01
N TRP A 183 0.65 -1.95 3.52
CA TRP A 183 1.47 -0.81 2.97
C TRP A 183 1.65 0.54 3.75
N ALA A 184 1.98 0.58 5.05
CA ALA A 184 1.81 1.83 5.84
C ALA A 184 2.98 2.85 6.03
N SER A 185 4.27 2.56 5.74
CA SER A 185 5.40 3.49 6.06
C SER A 185 5.73 4.49 4.96
N THR A 186 6.51 5.51 5.31
CA THR A 186 7.11 6.49 4.40
C THR A 186 8.06 5.85 3.38
N GLU A 187 8.95 4.94 3.78
CA GLU A 187 9.90 4.28 2.85
C GLU A 187 9.16 3.42 1.83
N ALA A 188 8.14 2.69 2.29
CA ALA A 188 7.29 1.91 1.41
C ALA A 188 6.55 2.85 0.43
N GLN A 189 5.99 3.96 0.93
CA GLN A 189 5.31 4.93 0.09
C GLN A 189 6.25 5.61 -0.91
N GLN A 190 7.50 5.91 -0.56
CA GLN A 190 8.48 6.47 -1.50
C GLN A 190 8.86 5.44 -2.58
N ALA A 191 9.17 4.20 -2.19
CA ALA A 191 9.47 3.14 -3.16
C ALA A 191 8.29 2.84 -4.09
N LEU A 192 7.06 2.97 -3.58
CA LEU A 192 5.83 2.89 -4.36
C LEU A 192 5.80 3.98 -5.42
N VAL A 193 5.89 5.24 -5.00
CA VAL A 193 5.84 6.39 -5.91
C VAL A 193 6.97 6.32 -6.93
N ASP A 194 8.14 5.84 -6.54
CA ASP A 194 9.27 5.71 -7.44
C ASP A 194 8.97 4.73 -8.58
N GLN A 195 8.51 3.53 -8.25
CA GLN A 195 8.15 2.52 -9.24
C GLN A 195 6.94 2.92 -10.10
N LEU A 196 6.01 3.70 -9.54
CA LEU A 196 4.92 4.29 -10.30
C LEU A 196 5.45 5.14 -11.46
N ILE A 197 6.40 6.04 -11.17
CA ILE A 197 7.00 6.93 -12.15
C ILE A 197 7.78 6.12 -13.19
N ASP A 198 8.56 5.13 -12.76
CA ASP A 198 9.33 4.28 -13.67
C ASP A 198 8.43 3.50 -14.66
N ASN A 199 7.24 3.04 -14.21
CA ASN A 199 6.25 2.41 -15.08
C ASN A 199 5.71 3.38 -16.14
N ILE A 200 5.44 4.63 -15.75
CA ILE A 200 4.95 5.69 -16.66
C ILE A 200 6.01 6.01 -17.71
N GLU A 201 7.27 6.19 -17.31
CA GLU A 201 8.38 6.45 -18.23
C GLU A 201 8.59 5.27 -19.18
N SER A 202 8.48 4.04 -18.68
CA SER A 202 8.58 2.82 -19.49
C SER A 202 7.45 2.71 -20.53
N PHE A 203 6.22 3.09 -20.17
CA PHE A 203 5.12 3.17 -21.13
C PHE A 203 5.37 4.21 -22.24
N VAL A 204 5.79 5.42 -21.89
CA VAL A 204 6.08 6.49 -22.87
C VAL A 204 7.24 6.11 -23.80
N ALA A 205 8.22 5.37 -23.29
CA ALA A 205 9.30 4.81 -24.10
C ALA A 205 8.87 3.61 -24.99
N GLY A 206 7.60 3.20 -24.96
CA GLY A 206 7.07 2.08 -25.77
C GLY A 206 7.38 0.68 -25.22
N ARG A 207 7.78 0.58 -23.95
CA ARG A 207 8.23 -0.67 -23.29
C ARG A 207 7.57 -0.81 -21.92
N PRO A 208 6.24 -0.99 -21.84
CA PRO A 208 5.49 -0.99 -20.58
C PRO A 208 5.96 -2.13 -19.65
N ALA A 209 6.04 -1.83 -18.35
CA ALA A 209 6.41 -2.77 -17.29
C ALA A 209 5.23 -2.96 -16.32
N ASN A 210 5.24 -4.08 -15.57
CA ASN A 210 4.24 -4.38 -14.54
C ASN A 210 2.77 -4.33 -15.02
N VAL A 211 2.53 -4.71 -16.28
CA VAL A 211 1.18 -4.81 -16.86
C VAL A 211 0.38 -5.89 -16.12
N VAL A 212 -0.87 -5.58 -15.79
CA VAL A 212 -1.79 -6.50 -15.11
C VAL A 212 -2.73 -7.12 -16.14
N ALA A 213 -2.89 -8.45 -16.11
CA ALA A 213 -3.82 -9.15 -16.99
C ALA A 213 -5.28 -8.84 -16.61
N ALA A 214 -6.14 -8.78 -17.62
CA ALA A 214 -7.58 -8.91 -17.44
C ALA A 214 -7.86 -10.40 -17.26
N ASP A 215 -8.17 -10.81 -16.04
CA ASP A 215 -8.69 -12.13 -15.73
C ASP A 215 -10.21 -12.13 -15.98
#